data_AF-A0A410P394-F1
#
_entry.id   AF-A0A410P394-F1
#
_cell.length_a   1.000
_cell.length_b   1.000
_cell.length_c   1.000
_cell.angle_alpha   90.00
_cell.angle_beta   90.00
_cell.angle_gamma   90.00
#
_symmetry.space_group_name_H-M   'P 1'
#
loop_
_entity.id
_entity.type
_entity.pdbx_description
1 polymer ?
#
loop_
_entity_poly.entity_id
_entity_poly.type
_entity_poly.pdbx_seq_one_letter_code
_entity_poly.pdbx_strand_id
1 'polypeptide(L)'
;MSKREAFLEKIDKVLIQKYHWKIVSADERKRLLKDIKWYPDLFYRNDSALIAIDINLSNDFPIKGAGEILKATKKIKNFQFYYYVPNDYGYDQIFSHCFSRGFGIMRLDNLSFSVLLDPKAKTLNRNKYKQLVDKKISQEYGHIPNKLLTYISRLTHISYRNILKEFVSKYSALPKRKDISEEEYNLVDSTIKKIFDNKKFHYSSEQYLRLKYYEPLLKGTREHYLHSFQVMLLGCVIIDEYYVEFEKYYKNIFPREKNFSIEYVWLITSIFHDIGYPSQKASSLIGDLYGYSEDIEVAGLDRIADKSDYLQAAIQLQSFLRHCCCKRILNNWTPEILEDADSTIKDILREHLIKHKSHGVTSCFQFLTRVLRESKAVNNRPTRPLIVTHVIPAVASIALHDNRIWKEFRKQKIFPININRFPFAVLLIFLDSLHDWKRNNSNEETPEFAIFEGFEFGTDYIEVKVKWANPEQLARKLPEYKDVMNTIKFNGIKLKLPDILLNKK
;
A
#
# COMPACT_ATOMS: atom_id res chain seq x y z
N MET A 1 -37.93 9.65 7.70
CA MET A 1 -37.03 8.48 7.72
C MET A 1 -35.63 8.95 8.08
N SER A 2 -35.06 8.44 9.17
CA SER A 2 -33.69 8.76 9.58
C SER A 2 -32.68 8.20 8.58
N LYS A 3 -31.45 8.75 8.55
CA LYS A 3 -30.34 8.18 7.74
C LYS A 3 -30.12 6.70 8.02
N ARG A 4 -30.36 6.25 9.27
CA ARG A 4 -30.26 4.85 9.70
C ARG A 4 -31.37 3.98 9.12
N GLU A 5 -32.62 4.45 9.14
CA GLU A 5 -33.76 3.71 8.57
C GLU A 5 -33.64 3.55 7.05
N ALA A 6 -33.27 4.61 6.33
CA ALA A 6 -33.02 4.56 4.89
C ALA A 6 -31.91 3.54 4.54
N PHE A 7 -30.93 3.44 5.43
CA PHE A 7 -29.81 2.53 5.29
C PHE A 7 -30.21 1.07 5.58
N LEU A 8 -31.00 0.83 6.63
CA LEU A 8 -31.57 -0.47 6.96
C LEU A 8 -32.43 -1.02 5.81
N GLU A 9 -33.30 -0.18 5.24
CA GLU A 9 -34.14 -0.55 4.09
C GLU A 9 -33.29 -0.97 2.88
N LYS A 10 -32.20 -0.23 2.62
CA LYS A 10 -31.25 -0.59 1.56
C LYS A 10 -30.59 -1.94 1.80
N ILE A 11 -30.21 -2.24 3.04
CA ILE A 11 -29.65 -3.54 3.42
C ILE A 11 -30.68 -4.65 3.22
N ASP A 12 -31.89 -4.48 3.76
CA ASP A 12 -33.00 -5.44 3.63
C ASP A 12 -33.25 -5.80 2.18
N LYS A 13 -33.35 -4.78 1.32
CA LYS A 13 -33.56 -4.97 -0.12
C LYS A 13 -32.47 -5.85 -0.75
N VAL A 14 -31.20 -5.59 -0.43
CA VAL A 14 -30.09 -6.38 -0.97
C VAL A 14 -30.12 -7.81 -0.42
N LEU A 15 -30.29 -8.00 0.88
CA LEU A 15 -30.27 -9.33 1.52
C LEU A 15 -31.45 -10.21 1.07
N ILE A 16 -32.64 -9.64 0.95
CA ILE A 16 -33.83 -10.36 0.49
C ILE A 16 -33.74 -10.66 -1.01
N GLN A 17 -33.48 -9.65 -1.84
CA GLN A 17 -33.57 -9.81 -3.30
C GLN A 17 -32.40 -10.60 -3.88
N LYS A 18 -31.19 -10.41 -3.36
CA LYS A 18 -29.97 -11.01 -3.93
C LYS A 18 -29.56 -12.30 -3.24
N TYR A 19 -29.76 -12.39 -1.92
CA TYR A 19 -29.31 -13.54 -1.14
C TYR A 19 -30.46 -14.44 -0.66
N HIS A 20 -31.71 -14.08 -0.96
CA HIS A 20 -32.92 -14.81 -0.55
C HIS A 20 -33.03 -15.04 0.96
N TRP A 21 -32.46 -14.13 1.77
CA TRP A 21 -32.57 -14.22 3.22
C TRP A 21 -33.96 -13.79 3.67
N LYS A 22 -34.52 -14.52 4.63
CA LYS A 22 -35.84 -14.23 5.20
C LYS A 22 -35.69 -13.49 6.52
N ILE A 23 -36.41 -12.39 6.70
CA ILE A 23 -36.46 -11.69 7.98
C ILE A 23 -37.08 -12.62 9.03
N VAL A 24 -36.45 -12.71 10.21
CA VAL A 24 -36.98 -13.45 11.35
C VAL A 24 -38.06 -12.60 12.01
N SER A 25 -39.25 -13.16 12.22
CA SER A 25 -40.37 -12.43 12.84
C SER A 25 -40.03 -11.96 14.26
N ALA A 26 -40.70 -10.91 14.73
CA ALA A 26 -40.48 -10.37 16.07
C ALA A 26 -40.72 -11.41 17.18
N ASP A 27 -41.76 -12.24 17.05
CA ASP A 27 -42.09 -13.30 18.01
C ASP A 27 -41.03 -14.40 18.01
N GLU A 28 -40.60 -14.84 16.82
CA GLU A 28 -39.55 -15.84 16.72
C GLU A 28 -38.24 -15.30 17.31
N ARG A 29 -37.90 -14.04 17.00
CA ARG A 29 -36.73 -13.35 17.56
C ARG A 29 -36.79 -13.28 19.08
N LYS A 30 -37.93 -12.86 19.65
CA LYS A 30 -38.14 -12.79 21.11
C LYS A 30 -37.98 -14.16 21.75
N ARG A 31 -38.51 -15.21 21.12
CA ARG A 31 -38.35 -16.60 21.59
C ARG A 31 -36.89 -17.05 21.58
N LEU A 32 -36.16 -16.78 20.50
CA LEU A 32 -34.77 -17.20 20.33
C LEU A 32 -33.80 -16.45 21.25
N LEU A 33 -34.07 -15.17 21.53
CA LEU A 33 -33.22 -14.30 22.35
C LEU A 33 -33.74 -14.09 23.78
N LYS A 34 -34.71 -14.89 24.26
CA LYS A 34 -35.43 -14.64 25.53
C LYS A 34 -34.56 -14.41 26.78
N ASP A 35 -33.37 -15.02 26.81
CA ASP A 35 -32.43 -14.92 27.94
C ASP A 35 -31.15 -14.15 27.58
N ILE A 36 -31.19 -13.38 26.49
CA ILE A 36 -30.04 -12.68 25.91
C ILE A 36 -30.35 -11.19 25.96
N LYS A 37 -29.54 -10.43 26.72
CA LYS A 37 -29.73 -8.99 26.91
C LYS A 37 -29.12 -8.18 25.76
N TRP A 38 -29.40 -8.61 24.54
CA TRP A 38 -28.94 -7.99 23.30
C TRP A 38 -29.98 -8.20 22.21
N TYR A 39 -30.19 -7.16 21.40
CA TYR A 39 -31.15 -7.14 20.32
C TYR A 39 -30.46 -6.64 19.05
N PRO A 40 -30.28 -7.49 18.03
CA PRO A 40 -29.59 -7.07 16.82
C PRO A 40 -30.35 -6.02 15.99
N ASP A 41 -29.65 -5.22 15.21
CA ASP A 41 -30.33 -4.30 14.27
C ASP A 41 -31.13 -5.08 13.22
N LEU A 42 -30.53 -6.14 12.69
CA LEU A 42 -31.14 -6.98 11.67
C LEU A 42 -31.02 -8.46 12.04
N PHE A 43 -32.07 -9.22 11.73
CA PHE A 43 -32.12 -10.64 12.04
C PHE A 43 -32.76 -11.45 10.92
N TYR A 44 -31.96 -12.32 10.32
CA TYR A 44 -32.33 -13.09 9.14
C TYR A 44 -32.11 -14.58 9.35
N ARG A 45 -32.75 -15.36 8.48
CA ARG A 45 -32.52 -16.78 8.32
C ARG A 45 -32.30 -17.11 6.85
N ASN A 46 -31.34 -17.99 6.58
CA ASN A 46 -31.25 -18.73 5.33
C ASN A 46 -31.24 -20.23 5.61
N ASP A 47 -31.11 -21.05 4.57
CA ASP A 47 -31.19 -22.51 4.68
C ASP A 47 -30.11 -23.13 5.59
N SER A 48 -29.01 -22.41 5.80
CA SER A 48 -27.82 -22.90 6.50
C SER A 48 -27.58 -22.27 7.88
N ALA A 49 -28.16 -21.10 8.15
CA ALA A 49 -27.78 -20.28 9.30
C ALA A 49 -28.87 -19.30 9.74
N LEU A 50 -28.81 -18.97 11.03
CA LEU A 50 -29.47 -17.80 11.60
C LEU A 50 -28.45 -16.68 11.71
N ILE A 51 -28.75 -15.52 11.12
CA ILE A 51 -27.79 -14.43 10.93
C ILE A 51 -28.28 -13.19 11.65
N ALA A 52 -27.49 -12.69 12.59
CA ALA A 52 -27.70 -11.43 13.25
C ALA A 52 -26.66 -10.41 12.81
N ILE A 53 -27.10 -9.16 12.59
CA ILE A 53 -26.24 -8.07 12.14
C ILE A 53 -26.46 -6.86 13.04
N ASP A 54 -25.38 -6.32 13.59
CA ASP A 54 -25.37 -5.01 14.24
C ASP A 54 -24.69 -3.99 13.34
N ILE A 55 -25.30 -2.82 13.19
CA ILE A 55 -24.80 -1.73 12.37
C ILE A 55 -23.98 -0.81 13.26
N ASN A 56 -22.67 -0.88 13.14
CA ASN A 56 -21.81 0.10 13.80
C ASN A 56 -21.66 1.33 12.93
N LEU A 57 -22.35 2.42 13.29
CA LEU A 57 -22.19 3.73 12.65
C LEU A 57 -21.22 4.64 13.42
N SER A 58 -20.72 4.21 14.57
CA SER A 58 -19.74 4.94 15.38
C SER A 58 -18.33 4.37 15.23
N ASN A 59 -17.32 5.19 15.51
CA ASN A 59 -15.93 4.73 15.59
C ASN A 59 -15.67 3.85 16.82
N ASP A 60 -16.54 3.90 17.84
CA ASP A 60 -16.37 3.07 19.02
C ASP A 60 -16.82 1.63 18.75
N PHE A 61 -15.98 0.67 19.14
CA PHE A 61 -16.42 -0.72 19.24
C PHE A 61 -17.52 -0.79 20.31
N PRO A 62 -18.73 -1.32 20.02
CA PRO A 62 -19.74 -1.52 21.05
C PRO A 62 -19.29 -2.66 21.97
N ILE A 63 -18.43 -2.35 22.95
CA ILE A 63 -17.99 -3.29 23.99
C ILE A 63 -19.23 -3.80 24.76
N LYS A 64 -20.23 -2.94 24.90
CA LYS A 64 -21.53 -3.26 25.48
C LYS A 64 -22.28 -4.23 24.55
N GLY A 65 -22.44 -5.48 25.00
CA GLY A 65 -23.22 -6.51 24.32
C GLY A 65 -22.41 -7.68 23.78
N ALA A 66 -21.08 -7.56 23.63
CA ALA A 66 -20.24 -8.65 23.11
C ALA A 66 -20.37 -9.97 23.90
N GLY A 67 -20.54 -9.89 25.23
CA GLY A 67 -20.80 -11.05 26.07
C GLY A 67 -22.14 -11.73 25.79
N GLU A 68 -23.19 -10.94 25.55
CA GLU A 68 -24.54 -11.43 25.22
C GLU A 68 -24.59 -12.03 23.81
N ILE A 69 -23.94 -11.39 22.84
CA ILE A 69 -23.73 -11.94 21.49
C ILE A 69 -23.02 -13.30 21.58
N LEU A 70 -21.96 -13.39 22.39
CA LEU A 70 -21.25 -14.66 22.58
C LEU A 70 -22.15 -15.73 23.20
N LYS A 71 -23.01 -15.37 24.17
CA LYS A 71 -24.03 -16.29 24.69
C LYS A 71 -24.97 -16.77 23.57
N ALA A 72 -25.42 -15.87 22.68
CA ALA A 72 -26.25 -16.22 21.53
C ALA A 72 -25.57 -17.22 20.59
N THR A 73 -24.31 -16.96 20.22
CA THR A 73 -23.52 -17.83 19.33
C THR A 73 -23.34 -19.24 19.90
N LYS A 74 -23.32 -19.40 21.23
CA LYS A 74 -23.20 -20.70 21.90
C LYS A 74 -24.54 -21.42 22.05
N LYS A 75 -25.62 -20.66 22.30
CA LYS A 75 -26.94 -21.22 22.63
C LYS A 75 -27.77 -21.56 21.40
N ILE A 76 -27.64 -20.78 20.33
CA ILE A 76 -28.48 -20.91 19.15
C ILE A 76 -27.73 -21.70 18.08
N LYS A 77 -28.31 -22.83 17.66
CA LYS A 77 -27.72 -23.69 16.62
C LYS A 77 -27.60 -22.91 15.30
N ASN A 78 -26.45 -23.07 14.63
CA ASN A 78 -26.12 -22.42 13.36
C ASN A 78 -26.23 -20.88 13.38
N PHE A 79 -26.03 -20.27 14.56
CA PHE A 79 -26.04 -18.82 14.70
C PHE A 79 -24.73 -18.21 14.22
N GLN A 80 -24.84 -17.16 13.40
CA GLN A 80 -23.74 -16.35 12.95
C GLN A 80 -24.05 -14.90 13.25
N PHE A 81 -23.08 -14.22 13.84
CA PHE A 81 -23.18 -12.80 14.11
C PHE A 81 -22.18 -12.04 13.25
N TYR A 82 -22.60 -10.90 12.73
CA TYR A 82 -21.76 -9.99 11.97
C TYR A 82 -21.89 -8.57 12.48
N TYR A 83 -20.76 -7.85 12.53
CA TYR A 83 -20.81 -6.40 12.51
C TYR A 83 -20.86 -5.91 11.06
N TYR A 84 -21.81 -5.03 10.77
CA TYR A 84 -21.76 -4.23 9.58
C TYR A 84 -20.87 -3.01 9.81
N VAL A 85 -19.94 -2.79 8.89
CA VAL A 85 -19.03 -1.64 8.90
C VAL A 85 -19.25 -0.83 7.61
N PRO A 86 -19.59 0.47 7.72
CA PRO A 86 -19.69 1.34 6.55
C PRO A 86 -18.32 1.52 5.89
N ASN A 87 -18.32 1.85 4.60
CA ASN A 87 -17.08 2.08 3.84
C ASN A 87 -16.22 3.15 4.55
N ASP A 88 -14.93 2.84 4.69
CA ASP A 88 -13.85 3.76 5.10
C ASP A 88 -13.64 3.98 6.62
N TYR A 89 -14.37 3.31 7.54
CA TYR A 89 -14.25 3.60 8.98
C TYR A 89 -14.19 2.36 9.90
N GLY A 90 -13.30 2.38 10.90
CA GLY A 90 -13.37 1.51 12.10
C GLY A 90 -13.05 0.02 11.94
N TYR A 91 -12.78 -0.47 10.72
CA TYR A 91 -12.50 -1.90 10.49
C TYR A 91 -11.36 -2.43 11.39
N ASP A 92 -10.22 -1.73 11.43
CA ASP A 92 -9.06 -2.17 12.22
C ASP A 92 -9.35 -2.23 13.72
N GLN A 93 -10.14 -1.30 14.23
CA GLN A 93 -10.51 -1.21 15.65
C GLN A 93 -11.41 -2.39 16.05
N ILE A 94 -12.33 -2.80 15.18
CA ILE A 94 -13.25 -3.89 15.49
C ILE A 94 -12.68 -5.27 15.13
N PHE A 95 -11.69 -5.34 14.23
CA PHE A 95 -11.22 -6.60 13.66
C PHE A 95 -10.68 -7.58 14.71
N SER A 96 -9.73 -7.14 15.55
CA SER A 96 -9.21 -7.98 16.65
C SER A 96 -10.30 -8.53 17.53
N HIS A 97 -11.27 -7.68 17.85
CA HIS A 97 -12.34 -8.05 18.75
C HIS A 97 -13.26 -9.10 18.12
N CYS A 98 -13.63 -8.90 16.86
CA CYS A 98 -14.46 -9.82 16.10
C CYS A 98 -13.75 -11.16 15.89
N PHE A 99 -12.49 -11.12 15.44
CA PHE A 99 -11.67 -12.30 15.19
C PHE A 99 -11.48 -13.15 16.46
N SER A 100 -11.07 -12.51 17.56
CA SER A 100 -10.88 -13.19 18.85
C SER A 100 -12.16 -13.78 19.44
N ARG A 101 -13.34 -13.29 19.06
CA ARG A 101 -14.66 -13.80 19.51
C ARG A 101 -15.38 -14.68 18.49
N GLY A 102 -14.89 -14.75 17.26
CA GLY A 102 -15.54 -15.54 16.20
C GLY A 102 -16.77 -14.84 15.64
N PHE A 103 -16.77 -13.51 15.68
CA PHE A 103 -17.78 -12.69 15.02
C PHE A 103 -17.34 -12.41 13.59
N GLY A 104 -18.33 -12.31 12.71
CA GLY A 104 -18.11 -11.89 11.34
C GLY A 104 -18.04 -10.38 11.20
N ILE A 105 -17.49 -9.95 10.08
CA ILE A 105 -17.54 -8.54 9.65
C ILE A 105 -18.03 -8.53 8.21
N MET A 106 -18.99 -7.67 7.92
CA MET A 106 -19.51 -7.49 6.57
C MET A 106 -19.55 -6.01 6.18
N ARG A 107 -19.46 -5.77 4.88
CA ARG A 107 -19.51 -4.45 4.26
C ARG A 107 -20.40 -4.49 3.02
N LEU A 108 -21.00 -3.35 2.67
CA LEU A 108 -21.83 -3.21 1.47
C LEU A 108 -21.05 -2.45 0.40
N ASP A 109 -20.51 -3.17 -0.58
CA ASP A 109 -19.76 -2.65 -1.71
C ASP A 109 -20.65 -2.61 -2.95
N ASN A 110 -20.95 -1.42 -3.49
CA ASN A 110 -21.66 -1.27 -4.77
C ASN A 110 -22.89 -2.19 -4.92
N LEU A 111 -23.75 -2.24 -3.88
CA LEU A 111 -24.96 -3.10 -3.80
C LEU A 111 -24.70 -4.61 -3.65
N SER A 112 -23.50 -5.00 -3.21
CA SER A 112 -23.15 -6.38 -2.86
C SER A 112 -22.55 -6.47 -1.46
N PHE A 113 -22.91 -7.50 -0.71
CA PHE A 113 -22.29 -7.75 0.59
C PHE A 113 -20.97 -8.49 0.41
N SER A 114 -19.90 -7.88 0.93
CA SER A 114 -18.59 -8.48 1.08
C SER A 114 -18.43 -8.93 2.54
N VAL A 115 -18.26 -10.23 2.76
CA VAL A 115 -17.84 -10.74 4.07
C VAL A 115 -16.34 -10.49 4.21
N LEU A 116 -15.97 -9.56 5.09
CA LEU A 116 -14.59 -9.21 5.38
C LEU A 116 -13.96 -10.16 6.41
N LEU A 117 -14.78 -10.72 7.30
CA LEU A 117 -14.40 -11.77 8.24
C LEU A 117 -15.55 -12.76 8.38
N ASP A 118 -15.29 -14.04 8.10
CA ASP A 118 -16.28 -15.11 8.28
C ASP A 118 -16.20 -15.64 9.73
N PRO A 119 -17.32 -15.66 10.49
CA PRO A 119 -17.34 -16.17 11.86
C PRO A 119 -16.91 -17.64 11.96
N LYS A 120 -17.10 -18.44 10.89
CA LYS A 120 -16.65 -19.84 10.80
C LYS A 120 -15.16 -19.99 10.55
N ALA A 121 -14.47 -18.93 10.10
CA ALA A 121 -13.04 -18.99 9.85
C ALA A 121 -12.26 -19.36 11.12
N LYS A 122 -12.78 -19.10 12.32
CA LYS A 122 -12.11 -19.38 13.60
C LYS A 122 -11.98 -20.88 13.93
N THR A 123 -12.97 -21.71 13.58
CA THR A 123 -13.04 -23.12 14.01
C THR A 123 -12.11 -24.03 13.22
N LEU A 124 -12.04 -23.85 11.90
CA LEU A 124 -11.08 -24.56 11.05
C LEU A 124 -9.64 -24.18 11.37
N ASN A 125 -9.48 -23.00 11.94
CA ASN A 125 -8.19 -22.38 12.02
C ASN A 125 -7.42 -22.74 13.30
N ARG A 126 -7.95 -22.52 14.51
CA ARG A 126 -7.19 -22.64 15.79
C ARG A 126 -6.29 -23.88 15.92
N ASN A 127 -6.80 -25.06 15.49
CA ASN A 127 -6.09 -26.32 15.28
C ASN A 127 -4.71 -26.18 14.62
N LYS A 128 -4.74 -25.63 13.41
CA LYS A 128 -3.59 -25.48 12.52
C LYS A 128 -2.67 -24.34 12.96
N TYR A 129 -3.20 -23.30 13.62
CA TYR A 129 -2.39 -22.15 14.06
C TYR A 129 -1.63 -22.37 15.36
N LYS A 130 -2.16 -23.14 16.32
CA LYS A 130 -1.40 -23.46 17.54
C LYS A 130 -0.09 -24.20 17.17
N GLN A 131 -0.18 -25.12 16.20
CA GLN A 131 0.99 -25.80 15.63
C GLN A 131 1.94 -24.90 14.82
N LEU A 132 1.47 -23.77 14.27
CA LEU A 132 2.32 -22.81 13.55
C LEU A 132 3.03 -21.82 14.48
N VAL A 133 2.37 -21.42 15.59
CA VAL A 133 2.93 -20.54 16.62
C VAL A 133 4.01 -21.26 17.43
N ASP A 134 3.87 -22.57 17.64
CA ASP A 134 4.83 -23.37 18.42
C ASP A 134 6.17 -23.62 17.68
N LYS A 135 6.24 -23.36 16.36
CA LYS A 135 7.52 -23.33 15.64
C LYS A 135 8.15 -21.95 15.82
N LYS A 136 9.15 -21.85 16.72
CA LYS A 136 10.04 -20.69 16.82
C LYS A 136 10.45 -20.25 15.41
N ILE A 137 9.92 -19.11 14.96
CA ILE A 137 10.43 -18.42 13.80
C ILE A 137 11.90 -18.13 14.11
N SER A 138 12.82 -18.58 13.25
CA SER A 138 14.23 -18.26 13.41
C SER A 138 14.35 -16.75 13.42
N GLN A 139 14.81 -16.16 14.53
CA GLN A 139 15.07 -14.73 14.62
C GLN A 139 16.17 -14.39 13.60
N GLU A 140 15.77 -13.84 12.45
CA GLU A 140 16.71 -13.21 11.54
C GLU A 140 17.12 -11.86 12.16
N TYR A 141 18.42 -11.62 12.30
CA TYR A 141 18.97 -10.36 12.80
C TYR A 141 18.98 -9.29 11.70
N GLY A 142 18.82 -8.01 12.08
CA GLY A 142 18.76 -6.86 11.15
C GLY A 142 17.39 -6.68 10.48
N HIS A 143 17.19 -5.60 9.72
CA HIS A 143 15.89 -5.35 9.05
C HIS A 143 15.76 -6.08 7.70
N ILE A 144 16.86 -6.42 7.03
CA ILE A 144 16.86 -7.00 5.67
C ILE A 144 16.94 -8.54 5.75
N PRO A 145 15.99 -9.29 5.17
CA PRO A 145 15.99 -10.75 5.22
C PRO A 145 17.22 -11.39 4.57
N ASN A 146 17.81 -12.41 5.20
CA ASN A 146 19.00 -13.11 4.67
C ASN A 146 18.76 -13.74 3.30
N LYS A 147 17.54 -14.23 3.08
CA LYS A 147 17.12 -14.76 1.79
C LYS A 147 17.19 -13.68 0.70
N LEU A 148 16.76 -12.45 0.99
CA LEU A 148 16.86 -11.34 0.05
C LEU A 148 18.32 -11.05 -0.28
N LEU A 149 19.20 -10.99 0.72
CA LEU A 149 20.65 -10.81 0.52
C LEU A 149 21.25 -11.87 -0.41
N THR A 150 20.76 -13.11 -0.32
CA THR A 150 21.19 -14.20 -1.22
C THR A 150 20.83 -13.90 -2.68
N TYR A 151 19.64 -13.39 -2.96
CA TYR A 151 19.28 -12.97 -4.32
C TYR A 151 20.12 -11.77 -4.79
N ILE A 152 20.35 -10.78 -3.92
CA ILE A 152 21.18 -9.60 -4.25
C ILE A 152 22.62 -10.00 -4.59
N SER A 153 23.18 -11.01 -3.91
CA SER A 153 24.52 -11.52 -4.21
C SER A 153 24.67 -12.10 -5.62
N ARG A 154 23.55 -12.50 -6.23
CA ARG A 154 23.49 -13.17 -7.54
C ARG A 154 23.12 -12.25 -8.70
N LEU A 155 22.83 -10.97 -8.46
CA LEU A 155 22.51 -10.01 -9.52
C LEU A 155 23.58 -10.01 -10.63
N THR A 156 23.13 -9.91 -11.88
CA THR A 156 23.96 -10.04 -13.08
C THR A 156 23.86 -8.84 -14.02
N HIS A 157 22.66 -8.32 -14.24
CA HIS A 157 22.36 -7.25 -15.19
C HIS A 157 22.46 -5.85 -14.57
N ILE A 158 22.04 -5.68 -13.30
CA ILE A 158 22.04 -4.37 -12.63
C ILE A 158 23.45 -3.73 -12.67
N SER A 159 23.54 -2.50 -13.18
CA SER A 159 24.78 -1.76 -13.40
C SER A 159 25.52 -1.41 -12.11
N TYR A 160 24.80 -1.24 -11.00
CA TYR A 160 25.36 -1.05 -9.66
C TYR A 160 25.42 -2.33 -8.80
N ARG A 161 25.29 -3.53 -9.41
CA ARG A 161 25.31 -4.81 -8.68
C ARG A 161 26.55 -5.01 -7.81
N ASN A 162 27.72 -4.52 -8.21
CA ASN A 162 28.94 -4.69 -7.42
C ASN A 162 28.88 -3.90 -6.10
N ILE A 163 28.26 -2.72 -6.11
CA ILE A 163 28.01 -1.92 -4.90
C ILE A 163 27.04 -2.68 -3.98
N LEU A 164 26.01 -3.31 -4.56
CA LEU A 164 25.07 -4.14 -3.79
C LEU A 164 25.70 -5.44 -3.25
N LYS A 165 26.62 -6.07 -3.98
CA LYS A 165 27.38 -7.23 -3.48
C LYS A 165 28.31 -6.86 -2.34
N GLU A 166 28.95 -5.68 -2.43
CA GLU A 166 29.72 -5.11 -1.31
C GLU A 166 28.81 -4.86 -0.09
N PHE A 167 27.63 -4.28 -0.31
CA PHE A 167 26.62 -4.10 0.74
C PHE A 167 26.26 -5.44 1.41
N VAL A 168 25.93 -6.48 0.64
CA VAL A 168 25.58 -7.81 1.18
C VAL A 168 26.71 -8.38 2.03
N SER A 169 27.96 -8.29 1.57
CA SER A 169 29.12 -8.78 2.33
C SER A 169 29.29 -8.05 3.65
N LYS A 170 29.18 -6.72 3.65
CA LYS A 170 29.28 -5.89 4.87
C LYS A 170 28.11 -6.10 5.82
N TYR A 171 26.89 -6.17 5.28
CA TYR A 171 25.67 -6.40 6.06
C TYR A 171 25.71 -7.75 6.77
N SER A 172 26.14 -8.81 6.06
CA SER A 172 26.24 -10.16 6.63
C SER A 172 27.31 -10.28 7.72
N ALA A 173 28.27 -9.36 7.75
CA ALA A 173 29.32 -9.28 8.76
C ALA A 173 28.92 -8.45 9.99
N LEU A 174 27.76 -7.78 9.99
CA LEU A 174 27.29 -7.02 11.14
C LEU A 174 27.06 -7.95 12.35
N PRO A 175 27.33 -7.46 13.58
CA PRO A 175 27.10 -8.25 14.79
C PRO A 175 25.64 -8.68 14.90
N LYS A 176 25.37 -9.96 15.17
CA LYS A 176 24.01 -10.50 15.33
C LYS A 176 23.39 -10.09 16.68
N ARG A 177 22.96 -8.83 16.79
CA ARG A 177 22.34 -8.24 18.01
C ARG A 177 20.96 -7.67 17.68
N LYS A 178 20.15 -7.35 18.70
CA LYS A 178 18.82 -6.76 18.51
C LYS A 178 18.88 -5.29 18.08
N ASP A 179 19.93 -4.56 18.47
CA ASP A 179 20.03 -3.10 18.33
C ASP A 179 21.08 -2.67 17.29
N ILE A 180 21.06 -3.22 16.07
CA ILE A 180 22.05 -2.90 15.00
C ILE A 180 21.61 -1.70 14.15
N SER A 181 20.63 -0.90 14.61
CA SER A 181 20.00 0.10 13.77
C SER A 181 21.01 1.14 13.29
N GLU A 182 21.95 1.61 14.11
CA GLU A 182 22.87 2.65 13.66
C GLU A 182 23.87 2.18 12.58
N GLU A 183 24.52 1.03 12.78
CA GLU A 183 25.45 0.48 11.79
C GLU A 183 24.74 0.11 10.48
N GLU A 184 23.52 -0.42 10.58
CA GLU A 184 22.68 -0.72 9.41
C GLU A 184 22.35 0.56 8.63
N TYR A 185 21.90 1.61 9.30
CA TYR A 185 21.58 2.88 8.65
C TYR A 185 22.81 3.53 8.02
N ASN A 186 23.98 3.47 8.68
CA ASN A 186 25.22 4.00 8.13
C ASN A 186 25.68 3.21 6.90
N LEU A 187 25.50 1.89 6.91
CA LEU A 187 25.80 1.05 5.77
C LEU A 187 24.86 1.38 4.59
N VAL A 188 23.55 1.49 4.83
CA VAL A 188 22.55 1.89 3.82
C VAL A 188 22.87 3.28 3.23
N ASP A 189 23.16 4.28 4.07
CA ASP A 189 23.54 5.62 3.63
C ASP A 189 24.78 5.58 2.70
N SER A 190 25.84 4.90 3.14
CA SER A 190 27.07 4.79 2.36
C SER A 190 26.83 4.08 1.01
N THR A 191 25.98 3.05 0.98
CA THR A 191 25.62 2.33 -0.23
C THR A 191 24.80 3.19 -1.17
N ILE A 192 23.80 3.91 -0.67
CA ILE A 192 22.97 4.81 -1.48
C ILE A 192 23.80 5.95 -2.06
N LYS A 193 24.66 6.59 -1.26
CA LYS A 193 25.60 7.61 -1.74
C LYS A 193 26.47 7.07 -2.88
N LYS A 194 27.11 5.90 -2.67
CA LYS A 194 27.91 5.25 -3.73
C LYS A 194 27.12 4.94 -5.00
N ILE A 195 25.86 4.54 -4.87
CA ILE A 195 24.99 4.31 -6.03
C ILE A 195 24.78 5.63 -6.76
N PHE A 196 24.34 6.71 -6.09
CA PHE A 196 24.10 8.01 -6.73
C PHE A 196 25.37 8.72 -7.24
N ASP A 197 26.52 8.50 -6.60
CA ASP A 197 27.82 9.03 -7.04
C ASP A 197 28.38 8.31 -8.27
N ASN A 198 27.77 7.18 -8.66
CA ASN A 198 28.07 6.56 -9.94
C ASN A 198 27.69 7.53 -11.06
N LYS A 199 28.66 7.87 -11.92
CA LYS A 199 28.60 8.89 -13.01
C LYS A 199 27.38 8.80 -13.94
N LYS A 200 26.58 7.74 -13.84
CA LYS A 200 25.32 7.53 -14.55
C LYS A 200 24.12 8.24 -13.93
N PHE A 201 24.24 8.75 -12.71
CA PHE A 201 23.13 9.39 -11.99
C PHE A 201 23.48 10.85 -11.66
N HIS A 202 22.45 11.70 -11.65
CA HIS A 202 22.61 13.16 -11.66
C HIS A 202 22.02 13.86 -10.43
N TYR A 203 21.39 13.12 -9.52
CA TYR A 203 20.70 13.69 -8.35
C TYR A 203 21.28 13.16 -7.05
N SER A 204 21.18 13.95 -5.98
CA SER A 204 21.67 13.57 -4.66
C SER A 204 20.64 12.77 -3.86
N SER A 205 21.10 11.96 -2.91
CA SER A 205 20.26 11.23 -1.96
C SER A 205 19.74 12.09 -0.80
N GLU A 206 20.04 13.39 -0.76
CA GLU A 206 19.80 14.25 0.41
C GLU A 206 18.33 14.27 0.87
N GLN A 207 17.37 14.30 -0.07
CA GLN A 207 15.95 14.26 0.29
C GLN A 207 15.55 12.94 0.95
N TYR A 208 16.11 11.82 0.52
CA TYR A 208 15.90 10.51 1.13
C TYR A 208 16.51 10.45 2.54
N LEU A 209 17.71 11.01 2.73
CA LEU A 209 18.37 11.05 4.05
C LEU A 209 17.57 11.82 5.10
N ARG A 210 16.66 12.72 4.70
CA ARG A 210 15.78 13.41 5.64
C ARG A 210 14.86 12.44 6.40
N LEU A 211 14.42 11.35 5.77
CA LEU A 211 13.58 10.34 6.43
C LEU A 211 14.24 9.79 7.70
N LYS A 212 15.55 9.49 7.64
CA LYS A 212 16.35 9.03 8.79
C LYS A 212 16.25 9.98 10.00
N TYR A 213 16.14 11.28 9.78
CA TYR A 213 16.12 12.27 10.86
C TYR A 213 14.71 12.61 11.34
N TYR A 214 13.70 12.55 10.46
CA TYR A 214 12.32 12.87 10.83
C TYR A 214 11.58 11.71 11.49
N GLU A 215 11.83 10.47 11.06
CA GLU A 215 11.12 9.29 11.58
C GLU A 215 11.26 9.09 13.09
N PRO A 216 12.45 9.25 13.70
CA PRO A 216 12.59 9.12 15.15
C PRO A 216 11.74 10.13 15.95
N LEU A 217 11.32 11.24 15.33
CA LEU A 217 10.48 12.25 15.97
C LEU A 217 8.99 11.88 15.93
N LEU A 218 8.60 10.94 15.08
CA LEU A 218 7.21 10.55 14.89
C LEU A 218 6.91 9.29 15.72
N LYS A 219 5.93 9.36 16.64
CA LYS A 219 5.55 8.19 17.46
C LYS A 219 4.91 7.10 16.61
N GLY A 220 5.37 5.86 16.78
CA GLY A 220 4.76 4.68 16.16
C GLY A 220 4.82 4.66 14.63
N THR A 221 5.76 5.39 14.03
CA THR A 221 5.91 5.39 12.58
C THR A 221 6.82 4.28 12.08
N ARG A 222 6.42 3.74 10.92
CA ARG A 222 7.22 2.85 10.08
C ARG A 222 8.60 3.48 9.82
N GLU A 223 9.63 2.64 9.76
CA GLU A 223 10.95 3.01 9.26
C GLU A 223 10.90 3.15 7.72
N HIS A 224 10.26 4.20 7.20
CA HIS A 224 10.15 4.43 5.74
C HIS A 224 11.54 4.58 5.10
N TYR A 225 12.55 5.02 5.85
CA TYR A 225 13.95 5.05 5.42
C TYR A 225 14.45 3.66 4.99
N LEU A 226 14.43 2.68 5.90
CA LEU A 226 14.89 1.31 5.60
C LEU A 226 13.93 0.59 4.66
N HIS A 227 12.63 0.84 4.80
CA HIS A 227 11.61 0.29 3.93
C HIS A 227 11.83 0.66 2.46
N SER A 228 12.10 1.94 2.15
CA SER A 228 12.38 2.38 0.79
C SER A 228 13.61 1.68 0.20
N PHE A 229 14.63 1.46 1.01
CA PHE A 229 15.81 0.69 0.62
C PHE A 229 15.47 -0.78 0.35
N GLN A 230 14.66 -1.41 1.19
CA GLN A 230 14.23 -2.80 1.00
C GLN A 230 13.36 -2.98 -0.24
N VAL A 231 12.43 -2.06 -0.51
CA VAL A 231 11.65 -2.03 -1.76
C VAL A 231 12.60 -1.92 -2.95
N MET A 232 13.59 -1.03 -2.88
CA MET A 232 14.61 -0.89 -3.93
C MET A 232 15.32 -2.21 -4.20
N LEU A 233 15.79 -2.91 -3.16
CA LEU A 233 16.45 -4.21 -3.28
C LEU A 233 15.53 -5.27 -3.92
N LEU A 234 14.28 -5.39 -3.47
CA LEU A 234 13.32 -6.34 -4.02
C LEU A 234 13.08 -6.12 -5.51
N GLY A 235 12.88 -4.86 -5.90
CA GLY A 235 12.69 -4.53 -7.31
C GLY A 235 13.95 -4.72 -8.14
N CYS A 236 15.15 -4.54 -7.56
CA CYS A 236 16.40 -4.88 -8.26
C CYS A 236 16.47 -6.36 -8.61
N VAL A 237 16.07 -7.26 -7.70
CA VAL A 237 16.02 -8.70 -7.99
C VAL A 237 15.05 -9.01 -9.12
N ILE A 238 13.84 -8.43 -9.08
CA ILE A 238 12.82 -8.63 -10.11
C ILE A 238 13.27 -8.08 -11.46
N ILE A 239 13.83 -6.88 -11.49
CA ILE A 239 14.31 -6.25 -12.72
C ILE A 239 15.52 -7.00 -13.28
N ASP A 240 16.41 -7.53 -12.44
CA ASP A 240 17.58 -8.31 -12.90
C ASP A 240 17.16 -9.59 -13.62
N GLU A 241 16.15 -10.29 -13.09
CA GLU A 241 15.62 -11.52 -13.68
C GLU A 241 14.88 -11.25 -15.00
N TYR A 242 14.11 -10.16 -15.09
CA TYR A 242 13.30 -9.81 -16.27
C TYR A 242 13.78 -8.53 -16.96
N TYR A 243 15.10 -8.39 -17.06
CA TYR A 243 15.72 -7.14 -17.50
C TYR A 243 15.28 -6.75 -18.91
N VAL A 244 15.22 -7.74 -19.82
CA VAL A 244 14.82 -7.55 -21.22
C VAL A 244 13.36 -7.11 -21.33
N GLU A 245 12.47 -7.66 -20.51
CA GLU A 245 11.05 -7.30 -20.49
C GLU A 245 10.85 -5.89 -19.98
N PHE A 246 11.52 -5.49 -18.88
CA PHE A 246 11.46 -4.12 -18.38
C PHE A 246 12.03 -3.13 -19.39
N GLU A 247 13.12 -3.48 -20.09
CA GLU A 247 13.66 -2.68 -21.19
C GLU A 247 12.64 -2.53 -22.32
N LYS A 248 11.95 -3.61 -22.70
CA LYS A 248 10.89 -3.60 -23.71
C LYS A 248 9.69 -2.76 -23.29
N TYR A 249 9.21 -2.90 -22.05
CA TYR A 249 8.11 -2.09 -21.51
C TYR A 249 8.46 -0.61 -21.56
N TYR A 250 9.69 -0.28 -21.21
CA TYR A 250 10.15 1.09 -21.24
C TYR A 250 10.29 1.65 -22.67
N LYS A 251 10.87 0.89 -23.60
CA LYS A 251 10.92 1.24 -25.04
C LYS A 251 9.53 1.42 -25.64
N ASN A 252 8.50 0.74 -25.13
CA ASN A 252 7.13 0.97 -25.58
C ASN A 252 6.61 2.36 -25.21
N ILE A 253 7.12 2.99 -24.15
CA ILE A 253 6.74 4.34 -23.71
C ILE A 253 7.58 5.39 -24.45
N PHE A 254 8.85 5.09 -24.67
CA PHE A 254 9.83 5.97 -25.34
C PHE A 254 10.59 5.25 -26.48
N PRO A 255 9.95 5.00 -27.64
CA PRO A 255 10.54 4.15 -28.69
C PRO A 255 11.82 4.68 -29.35
N ARG A 256 12.04 6.00 -29.31
CA ARG A 256 13.18 6.67 -29.95
C ARG A 256 14.35 6.93 -29.02
N GLU A 257 14.14 6.77 -27.72
CA GLU A 257 15.14 7.11 -26.71
C GLU A 257 16.16 5.98 -26.57
N LYS A 258 17.42 6.28 -26.88
CA LYS A 258 18.53 5.32 -26.81
C LYS A 258 19.23 5.33 -25.46
N ASN A 259 19.16 6.46 -24.75
CA ASN A 259 19.95 6.73 -23.56
C ASN A 259 19.08 6.67 -22.29
N PHE A 260 18.38 5.56 -22.07
CA PHE A 260 17.63 5.34 -20.84
C PHE A 260 18.28 4.28 -19.95
N SER A 261 17.86 4.25 -18.69
CA SER A 261 18.30 3.30 -17.68
C SER A 261 17.10 2.94 -16.81
N ILE A 262 16.55 1.74 -17.02
CA ILE A 262 15.44 1.23 -16.20
C ILE A 262 15.81 1.16 -14.72
N GLU A 263 17.08 0.87 -14.43
CA GLU A 263 17.61 0.83 -13.08
C GLU A 263 17.59 2.20 -12.41
N TYR A 264 17.83 3.28 -13.16
CA TYR A 264 17.76 4.63 -12.60
C TYR A 264 16.32 5.04 -12.29
N VAL A 265 15.39 4.72 -13.21
CA VAL A 265 13.97 5.00 -12.99
C VAL A 265 13.50 4.25 -11.74
N TRP A 266 13.89 2.98 -11.59
CA TRP A 266 13.59 2.20 -10.40
C TRP A 266 14.24 2.76 -9.13
N LEU A 267 15.52 3.15 -9.19
CA LEU A 267 16.23 3.75 -8.05
C LEU A 267 15.49 4.99 -7.54
N ILE A 268 15.10 5.91 -8.44
CA ILE A 268 14.35 7.11 -8.05
C ILE A 268 12.97 6.71 -7.51
N THR A 269 12.25 5.84 -8.22
CA THR A 269 10.90 5.40 -7.85
C THR A 269 10.88 4.82 -6.44
N SER A 270 11.78 3.89 -6.15
CA SER A 270 11.80 3.16 -4.87
C SER A 270 12.37 3.97 -3.72
N ILE A 271 13.44 4.75 -3.91
CA ILE A 271 14.09 5.48 -2.82
C ILE A 271 13.31 6.72 -2.40
N PHE A 272 12.61 7.38 -3.33
CA PHE A 272 11.91 8.63 -3.04
C PHE A 272 10.39 8.49 -2.91
N HIS A 273 9.80 7.28 -2.95
CA HIS A 273 8.33 7.16 -2.92
C HIS A 273 7.69 7.68 -1.62
N ASP A 274 8.40 7.59 -0.50
CA ASP A 274 7.90 7.93 0.84
C ASP A 274 8.43 9.27 1.41
N ILE A 275 9.21 10.06 0.66
CA ILE A 275 9.82 11.30 1.19
C ILE A 275 8.81 12.36 1.62
N GLY A 276 7.57 12.29 1.13
CA GLY A 276 6.45 13.14 1.50
C GLY A 276 5.76 12.72 2.80
N TYR A 277 6.09 11.56 3.38
CA TYR A 277 5.45 11.06 4.60
C TYR A 277 5.63 12.00 5.82
N PRO A 278 6.80 12.61 6.07
CA PRO A 278 6.94 13.59 7.13
C PRO A 278 5.98 14.78 6.97
N SER A 279 5.76 15.25 5.74
CA SER A 279 4.80 16.32 5.47
C SER A 279 3.36 15.87 5.71
N GLN A 280 3.03 14.62 5.38
CA GLN A 280 1.72 14.03 5.69
C GLN A 280 1.48 13.97 7.22
N LYS A 281 2.51 13.68 8.02
CA LYS A 281 2.42 13.55 9.49
C LYS A 281 2.69 14.83 10.27
N ALA A 282 3.04 15.93 9.60
CA ALA A 282 3.42 17.17 10.25
C ALA A 282 2.35 17.70 11.22
N SER A 283 1.05 17.62 10.87
CA SER A 283 -0.04 18.06 11.76
C SER A 283 -0.09 17.25 13.06
N SER A 284 0.02 15.92 12.95
CA SER A 284 0.07 15.01 14.10
C SER A 284 1.28 15.27 14.99
N LEU A 285 2.46 15.52 14.40
CA LEU A 285 3.67 15.82 15.17
C LEU A 285 3.53 17.13 15.96
N ILE A 286 2.99 18.18 15.34
CA ILE A 286 2.76 19.46 16.04
C ILE A 286 1.72 19.25 17.15
N GLY A 287 0.64 18.49 16.89
CA GLY A 287 -0.35 18.13 17.91
C GLY A 287 0.29 17.44 19.11
N ASP A 288 1.10 16.41 18.86
CA ASP A 288 1.82 15.65 19.90
C ASP A 288 2.77 16.53 20.73
N LEU A 289 3.48 17.47 20.08
CA LEU A 289 4.45 18.35 20.75
C LEU A 289 3.80 19.37 21.67
N TYR A 290 2.63 19.89 21.29
CA TYR A 290 1.94 20.95 22.05
C TYR A 290 0.72 20.44 22.85
N GLY A 291 0.44 19.13 22.81
CA GLY A 291 -0.68 18.52 23.53
C GLY A 291 -2.05 18.83 22.93
N TYR A 292 -2.12 19.15 21.64
CA TYR A 292 -3.38 19.33 20.92
C TYR A 292 -3.84 18.01 20.30
N SER A 293 -5.08 17.63 20.56
CA SER A 293 -5.71 16.44 19.95
C SER A 293 -6.28 16.70 18.56
N GLU A 294 -6.36 17.97 18.15
CA GLU A 294 -6.89 18.37 16.85
C GLU A 294 -5.78 18.46 15.80
N ASP A 295 -6.10 18.06 14.57
CA ASP A 295 -5.20 18.20 13.43
C ASP A 295 -4.93 19.69 13.16
N ILE A 296 -3.71 20.13 13.46
CA ILE A 296 -3.29 21.50 13.17
C ILE A 296 -3.12 21.64 11.65
N GLU A 297 -3.87 22.57 11.06
CA GLU A 297 -3.74 22.88 9.64
C GLU A 297 -2.35 23.46 9.35
N VAL A 298 -1.60 22.80 8.48
CA VAL A 298 -0.28 23.29 8.03
C VAL A 298 -0.53 24.37 6.98
N ALA A 299 -0.56 25.63 7.42
CA ALA A 299 -0.77 26.78 6.55
C ALA A 299 0.25 26.82 5.40
N GLY A 300 -0.21 27.22 4.21
CA GLY A 300 0.65 27.54 3.07
C GLY A 300 0.84 26.44 2.02
N LEU A 301 0.20 25.27 2.14
CA LEU A 301 0.20 24.27 1.07
C LEU A 301 -0.42 24.80 -0.23
N ASP A 302 -1.51 25.59 -0.14
CA ASP A 302 -2.07 26.28 -1.30
C ASP A 302 -1.04 27.21 -1.97
N ARG A 303 -0.31 27.99 -1.18
CA ARG A 303 0.75 28.89 -1.69
C ARG A 303 1.89 28.13 -2.36
N ILE A 304 2.19 26.90 -1.91
CA ILE A 304 3.19 26.04 -2.53
C ILE A 304 2.66 25.49 -3.86
N ALA A 305 1.40 25.05 -3.90
CA ALA A 305 0.76 24.52 -5.09
C ALA A 305 0.60 25.58 -6.21
N ASP A 306 0.57 26.85 -5.85
CA ASP A 306 0.43 27.95 -6.82
C ASP A 306 1.79 28.47 -7.32
N LYS A 307 2.93 27.92 -6.85
CA LYS A 307 4.26 28.27 -7.38
C LYS A 307 4.42 27.78 -8.82
N SER A 308 5.16 28.55 -9.63
CA SER A 308 5.33 28.28 -11.06
C SER A 308 6.01 26.94 -11.38
N ASP A 309 6.92 26.49 -10.52
CA ASP A 309 7.58 25.19 -10.63
C ASP A 309 6.66 24.02 -10.28
N TYR A 310 5.76 24.19 -9.31
CA TYR A 310 4.71 23.23 -9.02
C TYR A 310 3.74 23.11 -10.20
N LEU A 311 3.27 24.24 -10.72
CA LEU A 311 2.39 24.26 -11.89
C LEU A 311 3.06 23.56 -13.08
N GLN A 312 4.34 23.84 -13.33
CA GLN A 312 5.12 23.15 -14.36
C GLN A 312 5.20 21.64 -14.10
N ALA A 313 5.54 21.22 -12.88
CA ALA A 313 5.60 19.82 -12.52
C ALA A 313 4.25 19.11 -12.76
N ALA A 314 3.15 19.75 -12.39
CA ALA A 314 1.81 19.18 -12.52
C ALA A 314 1.38 19.07 -13.99
N ILE A 315 1.73 20.05 -14.83
CA ILE A 315 1.54 20.01 -16.29
C ILE A 315 2.32 18.84 -16.90
N GLN A 316 3.61 18.70 -16.55
CA GLN A 316 4.45 17.61 -17.07
C GLN A 316 3.94 16.23 -16.66
N LEU A 317 3.48 16.07 -15.42
CA LEU A 317 2.87 14.83 -14.92
C LEU A 317 1.56 14.53 -15.63
N GLN A 318 0.66 15.51 -15.76
CA GLN A 318 -0.59 15.35 -16.51
C GLN A 318 -0.31 14.90 -17.96
N SER A 319 0.64 15.55 -18.63
CA SER A 319 1.03 15.21 -20.00
C SER A 319 1.51 13.76 -20.10
N PHE A 320 2.35 13.33 -19.15
CA PHE A 320 2.89 11.97 -19.13
C PHE A 320 1.82 10.91 -18.84
N LEU A 321 0.96 11.14 -17.85
CA LEU A 321 -0.13 10.22 -17.51
C LEU A 321 -1.08 10.07 -18.71
N ARG A 322 -1.43 11.16 -19.38
CA ARG A 322 -2.25 11.12 -20.61
C ARG A 322 -1.56 10.32 -21.71
N HIS A 323 -0.29 10.60 -21.99
CA HIS A 323 0.50 9.88 -22.99
C HIS A 323 0.50 8.38 -22.76
N CYS A 324 0.70 7.94 -21.51
CA CYS A 324 0.72 6.52 -21.17
C CYS A 324 -0.68 5.87 -21.23
N CYS A 325 -1.74 6.64 -21.04
CA CYS A 325 -3.13 6.20 -21.14
C CYS A 325 -3.70 6.27 -22.58
N CYS A 326 -3.02 6.93 -23.52
CA CYS A 326 -3.44 6.98 -24.92
C CYS A 326 -3.41 5.58 -25.57
N LYS A 327 -4.35 5.32 -26.49
CA LYS A 327 -4.37 4.07 -27.28
C LYS A 327 -3.09 3.90 -28.08
N ARG A 328 -2.54 5.00 -28.62
CA ARG A 328 -1.29 5.03 -29.39
C ARG A 328 -0.27 5.90 -28.65
N ILE A 329 0.94 5.36 -28.47
CA ILE A 329 2.09 6.11 -27.97
C ILE A 329 2.58 7.05 -29.04
N LEU A 330 2.77 8.31 -28.67
CA LEU A 330 3.36 9.31 -29.54
C LEU A 330 4.88 9.14 -29.52
N ASN A 331 5.47 8.90 -30.69
CA ASN A 331 6.92 8.68 -30.81
C ASN A 331 7.77 9.92 -30.46
N ASN A 332 7.17 11.11 -30.49
CA ASN A 332 7.83 12.40 -30.23
C ASN A 332 7.15 13.14 -29.06
N TRP A 333 6.62 12.39 -28.08
CA TRP A 333 6.02 13.03 -26.92
C TRP A 333 7.04 13.90 -26.19
N THR A 334 6.61 15.11 -25.82
CA THR A 334 7.37 15.98 -24.92
C THR A 334 6.43 16.46 -23.80
N PRO A 335 6.95 16.66 -22.58
CA PRO A 335 6.12 16.97 -21.44
C PRO A 335 5.54 18.40 -21.46
N GLU A 336 6.03 19.27 -22.35
CA GLU A 336 5.52 20.64 -22.52
C GLU A 336 4.33 20.75 -23.48
N ILE A 337 4.02 19.71 -24.26
CA ILE A 337 2.86 19.71 -25.15
C ILE A 337 1.62 19.38 -24.32
N LEU A 338 0.90 20.42 -23.91
CA LEU A 338 -0.52 20.33 -23.52
C LEU A 338 -1.24 21.55 -24.10
N GLU A 339 -1.81 21.38 -25.28
CA GLU A 339 -2.69 22.38 -25.92
C GLU A 339 -4.13 22.32 -25.39
N ASP A 340 -4.47 21.37 -24.51
CA ASP A 340 -5.85 21.10 -24.09
C ASP A 340 -6.30 21.80 -22.80
N ALA A 341 -7.52 22.32 -22.84
CA ALA A 341 -8.24 23.02 -21.77
C ALA A 341 -8.65 22.16 -20.54
N ASP A 342 -8.40 20.85 -20.57
CA ASP A 342 -8.85 19.93 -19.52
C ASP A 342 -7.78 19.75 -18.42
N SER A 343 -7.90 20.57 -17.38
CA SER A 343 -7.04 20.60 -16.19
C SER A 343 -7.33 19.50 -15.17
N THR A 344 -8.23 18.55 -15.45
CA THR A 344 -8.78 17.63 -14.43
C THR A 344 -7.71 16.83 -13.68
N ILE A 345 -6.70 16.28 -14.35
CA ILE A 345 -5.64 15.48 -13.68
C ILE A 345 -4.78 16.37 -12.77
N LYS A 346 -4.35 17.54 -13.28
CA LYS A 346 -3.61 18.54 -12.51
C LYS A 346 -4.40 18.96 -11.26
N ASP A 347 -5.70 19.18 -11.41
CA ASP A 347 -6.56 19.63 -10.31
C ASP A 347 -6.75 18.53 -9.26
N ILE A 348 -6.88 17.26 -9.69
CA ILE A 348 -6.86 16.10 -8.78
C ILE A 348 -5.53 16.03 -8.01
N LEU A 349 -4.38 16.18 -8.70
CA LEU A 349 -3.06 16.19 -8.05
C LEU A 349 -2.94 17.33 -7.03
N ARG A 350 -3.40 18.54 -7.37
CA ARG A 350 -3.44 19.70 -6.45
C ARG A 350 -4.32 19.41 -5.24
N GLU A 351 -5.52 18.87 -5.44
CA GLU A 351 -6.43 18.53 -4.35
C GLU A 351 -5.83 17.48 -3.41
N HIS A 352 -5.20 16.43 -3.95
CA HIS A 352 -4.58 15.37 -3.16
C HIS A 352 -3.34 15.81 -2.41
N LEU A 353 -2.61 16.82 -2.90
CA LEU A 353 -1.56 17.48 -2.14
C LEU A 353 -2.13 18.26 -0.94
N ILE A 354 -3.10 19.13 -1.18
CA ILE A 354 -3.54 20.12 -0.19
C ILE A 354 -4.51 19.51 0.83
N LYS A 355 -5.56 18.83 0.34
CA LYS A 355 -6.68 18.37 1.18
C LYS A 355 -6.44 16.96 1.72
N HIS A 356 -6.03 16.04 0.85
CA HIS A 356 -5.89 14.62 1.22
C HIS A 356 -4.50 14.27 1.76
N LYS A 357 -3.55 15.22 1.69
CA LYS A 357 -2.17 15.09 2.15
C LYS A 357 -1.54 13.76 1.71
N SER A 358 -1.76 13.36 0.46
CA SER A 358 -1.24 12.10 -0.10
C SER A 358 0.28 12.12 -0.07
N HIS A 359 0.92 11.14 0.59
CA HIS A 359 2.37 11.06 0.65
C HIS A 359 2.95 10.78 -0.73
N GLY A 360 2.33 9.92 -1.54
CA GLY A 360 2.79 9.67 -2.91
C GLY A 360 2.77 10.92 -3.78
N VAL A 361 1.68 11.70 -3.75
CA VAL A 361 1.60 12.97 -4.48
C VAL A 361 2.62 13.98 -3.93
N THR A 362 2.75 14.07 -2.61
CA THR A 362 3.70 14.98 -1.95
C THR A 362 5.14 14.64 -2.31
N SER A 363 5.54 13.36 -2.23
CA SER A 363 6.85 12.85 -2.62
C SER A 363 7.17 13.17 -4.08
N CYS A 364 6.21 12.92 -4.97
CA CYS A 364 6.32 13.22 -6.39
C CYS A 364 6.66 14.70 -6.63
N PHE A 365 5.92 15.62 -6.02
CA PHE A 365 6.15 17.05 -6.20
C PHE A 365 7.41 17.55 -5.50
N GLN A 366 7.73 17.05 -4.29
CA GLN A 366 8.95 17.41 -3.57
C GLN A 366 10.20 17.04 -4.38
N PHE A 367 10.21 15.88 -5.02
CA PHE A 367 11.32 15.45 -5.87
C PHE A 367 11.34 16.25 -7.18
N LEU A 368 10.24 16.26 -7.94
CA LEU A 368 10.22 16.86 -9.28
C LEU A 368 10.48 18.37 -9.25
N THR A 369 9.89 19.12 -8.31
CA THR A 369 10.12 20.57 -8.24
C THR A 369 11.57 20.91 -7.89
N ARG A 370 12.23 20.11 -7.04
CA ARG A 370 13.67 20.26 -6.74
C ARG A 370 14.51 20.05 -8.00
N VAL A 371 14.27 18.93 -8.71
CA VAL A 371 14.96 18.63 -9.98
C VAL A 371 14.78 19.75 -11.00
N LEU A 372 13.56 20.28 -11.14
CA LEU A 372 13.28 21.38 -12.06
C LEU A 372 14.02 22.66 -11.66
N ARG A 373 14.09 23.00 -10.37
CA ARG A 373 14.85 24.17 -9.87
C ARG A 373 16.35 24.03 -10.14
N GLU A 374 16.93 22.88 -9.81
CA GLU A 374 18.35 22.60 -10.02
C GLU A 374 18.70 22.65 -11.52
N SER A 375 17.87 22.06 -12.39
CA SER A 375 18.09 22.10 -13.85
C SER A 375 18.04 23.51 -14.44
N LYS A 376 17.13 24.36 -13.95
CA LYS A 376 17.02 25.78 -14.36
C LYS A 376 18.22 26.59 -13.87
N ALA A 377 18.60 26.42 -12.61
CA ALA A 377 19.73 27.15 -12.01
C ALA A 377 21.04 26.92 -12.78
N VAL A 378 21.21 25.73 -13.38
CA VAL A 378 22.42 25.33 -14.10
C VAL A 378 22.28 25.52 -15.62
N ASN A 379 21.15 26.06 -16.14
CA ASN A 379 20.87 26.21 -17.58
C ASN A 379 21.12 24.92 -18.40
N ASN A 380 20.88 23.75 -17.81
CA ASN A 380 21.44 22.50 -18.28
C ASN A 380 20.57 21.81 -19.34
N ARG A 381 20.57 22.32 -20.59
CA ARG A 381 19.88 21.67 -21.74
C ARG A 381 20.18 20.16 -21.88
N PRO A 382 21.43 19.69 -21.67
CA PRO A 382 21.75 18.25 -21.68
C PRO A 382 20.98 17.37 -20.67
N THR A 383 20.47 17.93 -19.56
CA THR A 383 19.69 17.16 -18.58
C THR A 383 18.24 16.95 -18.97
N ARG A 384 17.73 17.64 -19.98
CA ARG A 384 16.32 17.53 -20.38
C ARG A 384 15.93 16.09 -20.74
N PRO A 385 16.67 15.35 -21.59
CA PRO A 385 16.35 13.95 -21.88
C PRO A 385 16.24 13.10 -20.61
N LEU A 386 17.14 13.28 -19.63
CA LEU A 386 17.12 12.54 -18.36
C LEU A 386 15.89 12.86 -17.51
N ILE A 387 15.46 14.12 -17.48
CA ILE A 387 14.23 14.51 -16.78
C ILE A 387 13.02 13.84 -17.44
N VAL A 388 12.95 13.90 -18.77
CA VAL A 388 11.81 13.35 -19.53
C VAL A 388 11.75 11.83 -19.44
N THR A 389 12.89 11.16 -19.56
CA THR A 389 12.95 9.70 -19.65
C THR A 389 13.05 9.07 -18.25
N HIS A 390 13.82 9.60 -17.31
CA HIS A 390 13.98 8.95 -16.00
C HIS A 390 13.09 9.54 -14.93
N VAL A 391 13.15 10.87 -14.75
CA VAL A 391 12.52 11.52 -13.61
C VAL A 391 11.01 11.51 -13.70
N ILE A 392 10.44 11.93 -14.84
CA ILE A 392 8.97 12.02 -15.00
C ILE A 392 8.30 10.65 -14.82
N PRO A 393 8.76 9.55 -15.45
CA PRO A 393 8.17 8.24 -15.22
C PRO A 393 8.32 7.75 -13.79
N ALA A 394 9.45 8.06 -13.13
CA ALA A 394 9.65 7.70 -11.73
C ALA A 394 8.68 8.45 -10.81
N VAL A 395 8.58 9.78 -10.95
CA VAL A 395 7.68 10.57 -10.09
C VAL A 395 6.21 10.32 -10.39
N ALA A 396 5.84 9.99 -11.62
CA ALA A 396 4.50 9.51 -11.93
C ALA A 396 4.21 8.17 -11.24
N SER A 397 5.20 7.27 -11.21
CA SER A 397 5.08 5.99 -10.48
C SER A 397 4.92 6.22 -8.98
N ILE A 398 5.66 7.17 -8.42
CA ILE A 398 5.51 7.63 -7.03
C ILE A 398 4.13 8.25 -6.79
N ALA A 399 3.58 9.09 -7.68
CA ALA A 399 2.24 9.63 -7.46
C ALA A 399 1.16 8.54 -7.50
N LEU A 400 1.30 7.55 -8.38
CA LEU A 400 0.33 6.48 -8.58
C LEU A 400 0.28 5.45 -7.46
N HIS A 401 1.32 5.33 -6.62
CA HIS A 401 1.37 4.25 -5.64
C HIS A 401 0.44 4.46 -4.44
N ASP A 402 0.16 5.71 -4.08
CA ASP A 402 -0.68 6.03 -2.92
C ASP A 402 -2.16 5.76 -3.23
N ASN A 403 -2.79 4.90 -2.43
CA ASN A 403 -4.18 4.47 -2.66
C ASN A 403 -5.21 5.60 -2.56
N ARG A 404 -4.87 6.72 -1.92
CA ARG A 404 -5.78 7.86 -1.76
C ARG A 404 -6.23 8.44 -3.09
N ILE A 405 -5.36 8.44 -4.11
CA ILE A 405 -5.67 9.02 -5.43
C ILE A 405 -6.44 8.08 -6.36
N TRP A 406 -6.51 6.78 -6.02
CA TRP A 406 -7.01 5.76 -6.94
C TRP A 406 -8.47 5.96 -7.34
N LYS A 407 -9.32 6.40 -6.41
CA LYS A 407 -10.75 6.64 -6.68
C LYS A 407 -10.94 7.69 -7.78
N GLU A 408 -10.25 8.81 -7.68
CA GLU A 408 -10.34 9.91 -8.65
C GLU A 408 -9.69 9.51 -9.98
N PHE A 409 -8.55 8.81 -9.94
CA PHE A 409 -7.87 8.34 -11.14
C PHE A 409 -8.63 7.22 -11.88
N ARG A 410 -9.44 6.41 -11.18
CA ARG A 410 -10.40 5.49 -11.81
C ARG A 410 -11.48 6.25 -12.58
N LYS A 411 -12.01 7.35 -12.04
CA LYS A 411 -12.98 8.21 -12.74
C LYS A 411 -12.38 8.80 -14.03
N GLN A 412 -11.08 9.12 -14.00
CA GLN A 412 -10.32 9.61 -15.15
C GLN A 412 -9.80 8.51 -16.09
N LYS A 413 -10.18 7.24 -15.86
CA LYS A 413 -9.72 6.07 -16.65
C LYS A 413 -8.20 5.91 -16.72
N ILE A 414 -7.47 6.43 -15.73
CA ILE A 414 -6.03 6.17 -15.55
C ILE A 414 -5.86 4.76 -14.99
N PHE A 415 -6.64 4.41 -13.96
CA PHE A 415 -6.69 3.07 -13.43
C PHE A 415 -7.77 2.22 -14.10
N PRO A 416 -7.55 0.90 -14.21
CA PRO A 416 -6.34 0.18 -13.78
C PRO A 416 -5.14 0.41 -14.72
N ILE A 417 -3.94 0.55 -14.15
CA ILE A 417 -2.70 0.79 -14.90
C ILE A 417 -2.10 -0.52 -15.41
N ASN A 418 -1.38 -0.46 -16.53
CA ASN A 418 -0.81 -1.64 -17.18
C ASN A 418 0.72 -1.65 -17.08
N ILE A 419 1.33 -2.82 -16.80
CA ILE A 419 2.79 -2.95 -16.72
C ILE A 419 3.51 -2.51 -18.01
N ASN A 420 2.89 -2.67 -19.18
CA ASN A 420 3.44 -2.22 -20.47
C ASN A 420 3.52 -0.69 -20.62
N ARG A 421 2.84 0.06 -19.75
CA ARG A 421 2.73 1.52 -19.77
C ARG A 421 3.28 2.17 -18.51
N PHE A 422 3.21 1.46 -17.40
CA PHE A 422 3.62 1.93 -16.09
C PHE A 422 4.39 0.83 -15.32
N PRO A 423 5.51 0.31 -15.87
CA PRO A 423 6.17 -0.85 -15.29
C PRO A 423 6.61 -0.63 -13.84
N PHE A 424 7.16 0.56 -13.55
CA PHE A 424 7.66 0.89 -12.21
C PHE A 424 6.55 1.23 -11.22
N ALA A 425 5.43 1.81 -11.67
CA ALA A 425 4.28 2.05 -10.81
C ALA A 425 3.61 0.74 -10.40
N VAL A 426 3.44 -0.19 -11.35
CA VAL A 426 2.92 -1.54 -11.06
C VAL A 426 3.84 -2.27 -10.08
N LEU A 427 5.15 -2.22 -10.31
CA LEU A 427 6.13 -2.85 -9.43
C LEU A 427 6.15 -2.22 -8.03
N LEU A 428 6.14 -0.88 -7.94
CA LEU A 428 6.12 -0.16 -6.66
C LEU A 428 4.84 -0.47 -5.87
N ILE A 429 3.67 -0.35 -6.48
CA ILE A 429 2.38 -0.68 -5.82
C ILE A 429 2.42 -2.11 -5.29
N PHE A 430 2.87 -3.07 -6.10
CA PHE A 430 2.90 -4.47 -5.70
C PHE A 430 3.87 -4.72 -4.54
N LEU A 431 5.10 -4.19 -4.63
CA LEU A 431 6.13 -4.42 -3.61
C LEU A 431 5.86 -3.67 -2.31
N ASP A 432 5.46 -2.40 -2.35
CA ASP A 432 5.15 -1.64 -1.13
C ASP A 432 3.96 -2.26 -0.38
N SER A 433 2.92 -2.69 -1.11
CA SER A 433 1.77 -3.38 -0.50
C SER A 433 2.17 -4.70 0.17
N LEU A 434 3.14 -5.44 -0.39
CA LEU A 434 3.61 -6.71 0.16
C LEU A 434 4.63 -6.54 1.28
N HIS A 435 5.32 -5.41 1.32
CA HIS A 435 6.42 -5.15 2.23
C HIS A 435 5.92 -4.72 3.62
N ASP A 436 5.35 -5.69 4.32
CA ASP A 436 4.85 -5.57 5.69
C ASP A 436 5.74 -6.27 6.73
N TRP A 437 6.83 -6.94 6.34
CA TRP A 437 7.68 -7.67 7.30
C TRP A 437 8.46 -6.76 8.24
N LYS A 438 8.67 -7.21 9.49
CA LYS A 438 9.41 -6.51 10.56
C LYS A 438 8.90 -5.10 10.92
N ARG A 439 7.59 -4.86 10.83
CA ARG A 439 6.95 -3.65 11.38
C ARG A 439 6.89 -3.68 12.91
N ASN A 440 8.01 -3.70 13.61
CA ASN A 440 7.97 -3.62 15.08
C ASN A 440 7.53 -2.22 15.50
N ASN A 441 6.30 -2.09 16.02
CA ASN A 441 6.02 -0.97 16.90
C ASN A 441 6.92 -1.17 18.12
N SER A 442 7.83 -0.23 18.35
CA SER A 442 8.94 -0.28 19.32
C SER A 442 8.57 -0.62 20.77
N ASN A 443 7.29 -0.76 21.10
CA ASN A 443 6.79 -0.97 22.45
C ASN A 443 6.01 -2.28 22.67
N GLU A 444 5.73 -3.08 21.63
CA GLU A 444 4.99 -4.34 21.80
C GLU A 444 5.79 -5.50 21.22
N GLU A 445 5.93 -6.59 21.99
CA GLU A 445 6.42 -7.91 21.56
C GLU A 445 5.50 -8.57 20.53
N THR A 446 4.99 -7.81 19.57
CA THR A 446 4.16 -8.34 18.48
C THR A 446 5.09 -8.96 17.45
N PRO A 447 4.89 -10.25 17.12
CA PRO A 447 5.76 -10.97 16.19
C PRO A 447 5.70 -10.35 14.78
N GLU A 448 6.79 -10.53 14.04
CA GLU A 448 6.96 -10.11 12.63
C GLU A 448 5.67 -10.34 11.81
N PHE A 449 5.13 -9.30 11.19
CA PHE A 449 3.81 -9.34 10.53
C PHE A 449 3.78 -10.33 9.36
N ALA A 450 4.84 -10.28 8.58
CA ALA A 450 5.13 -11.11 7.43
C ALA A 450 6.62 -11.49 7.49
N ILE A 451 6.98 -12.58 6.82
CA ILE A 451 8.36 -13.07 6.69
C ILE A 451 8.56 -13.30 5.21
N PHE A 452 9.57 -12.66 4.63
CA PHE A 452 9.98 -12.91 3.26
C PHE A 452 10.56 -14.33 3.14
N GLU A 453 9.93 -15.19 2.35
CA GLU A 453 10.37 -16.58 2.15
C GLU A 453 11.17 -16.79 0.87
N GLY A 454 11.12 -15.84 -0.06
CA GLY A 454 11.88 -15.87 -1.31
C GLY A 454 11.06 -15.44 -2.52
N PHE A 455 11.61 -15.74 -3.69
CA PHE A 455 10.95 -15.58 -4.98
C PHE A 455 10.76 -16.93 -5.67
N GLU A 456 9.70 -17.04 -6.46
CA GLU A 456 9.57 -18.03 -7.52
C GLU A 456 9.43 -17.31 -8.86
N PHE A 457 10.31 -17.65 -9.79
CA PHE A 457 10.38 -17.06 -11.12
C PHE A 457 9.92 -18.07 -12.14
N GLY A 458 8.89 -17.72 -12.90
CA GLY A 458 8.42 -18.47 -14.06
C GLY A 458 8.62 -17.69 -15.35
N THR A 459 8.35 -18.31 -16.50
CA THR A 459 8.54 -17.66 -17.80
C THR A 459 7.71 -16.38 -17.97
N ASP A 460 6.51 -16.33 -17.40
CA ASP A 460 5.58 -15.21 -17.52
C ASP A 460 5.03 -14.74 -16.15
N TYR A 461 5.65 -15.13 -15.04
CA TYR A 461 5.18 -14.72 -13.72
C TYR A 461 6.29 -14.66 -12.68
N ILE A 462 6.05 -13.85 -11.65
CA ILE A 462 6.86 -13.75 -10.44
C ILE A 462 5.92 -13.95 -9.26
N GLU A 463 6.32 -14.78 -8.33
CA GLU A 463 5.67 -14.89 -7.04
C GLU A 463 6.62 -14.46 -5.93
N VAL A 464 6.19 -13.50 -5.13
CA VAL A 464 6.89 -13.09 -3.91
C VAL A 464 6.31 -13.91 -2.77
N LYS A 465 7.09 -14.87 -2.28
CA LYS A 465 6.66 -15.76 -1.21
C LYS A 465 6.79 -15.04 0.12
N VAL A 466 5.65 -14.83 0.77
CA VAL A 466 5.58 -14.20 2.10
C VAL A 466 4.79 -15.11 3.02
N LYS A 467 5.38 -15.44 4.16
CA LYS A 467 4.72 -16.15 5.24
C LYS A 467 4.24 -15.17 6.29
N TRP A 468 2.94 -15.15 6.53
CA TRP A 468 2.33 -14.30 7.55
C TRP A 468 2.38 -14.98 8.91
N ALA A 469 2.94 -14.30 9.92
CA ALA A 469 2.98 -14.87 11.26
C ALA A 469 1.60 -14.83 11.94
N ASN A 470 0.78 -13.83 11.58
CA ASN A 470 -0.54 -13.62 12.16
C ASN A 470 -1.65 -13.62 11.08
N PRO A 471 -2.56 -14.62 11.07
CA PRO A 471 -3.70 -14.67 10.15
C PRO A 471 -4.68 -13.50 10.32
N GLU A 472 -4.74 -12.93 11.52
CA GLU A 472 -5.56 -11.76 11.79
C GLU A 472 -5.09 -10.58 10.93
N GLN A 473 -3.78 -10.35 10.90
CA GLN A 473 -3.17 -9.29 10.10
C GLN A 473 -3.30 -9.59 8.60
N LEU A 474 -3.11 -10.84 8.20
CA LEU A 474 -3.34 -11.28 6.82
C LEU A 474 -4.76 -10.92 6.35
N ALA A 475 -5.76 -11.23 7.18
CA ALA A 475 -7.15 -10.95 6.87
C ALA A 475 -7.44 -9.43 6.80
N ARG A 476 -6.74 -8.61 7.60
CA ARG A 476 -6.82 -7.15 7.50
C ARG A 476 -6.23 -6.61 6.20
N LYS A 477 -5.15 -7.23 5.73
CA LYS A 477 -4.44 -6.82 4.51
C LYS A 477 -5.09 -7.35 3.23
N LEU A 478 -5.87 -8.42 3.33
CA LEU A 478 -6.51 -9.03 2.17
C LEU A 478 -7.40 -8.08 1.34
N PRO A 479 -8.23 -7.19 1.93
CA PRO A 479 -8.96 -6.18 1.16
C PRO A 479 -8.06 -5.21 0.40
N GLU A 480 -6.98 -4.74 1.02
CA GLU A 480 -5.97 -3.87 0.40
C GLU A 480 -5.30 -4.59 -0.77
N TYR A 481 -4.89 -5.84 -0.59
CA TYR A 481 -4.33 -6.66 -1.66
C TYR A 481 -5.31 -6.89 -2.82
N LYS A 482 -6.59 -7.14 -2.52
CA LYS A 482 -7.61 -7.25 -3.56
C LYS A 482 -7.75 -5.95 -4.34
N ASP A 483 -7.73 -4.81 -3.66
CA ASP A 483 -7.81 -3.51 -4.32
C ASP A 483 -6.56 -3.25 -5.19
N VAL A 484 -5.36 -3.57 -4.68
CA VAL A 484 -4.10 -3.54 -5.44
C VAL A 484 -4.22 -4.36 -6.73
N MET A 485 -4.67 -5.61 -6.63
CA MET A 485 -4.80 -6.50 -7.79
C MET A 485 -5.88 -6.04 -8.78
N ASN A 486 -6.87 -5.28 -8.33
CA ASN A 486 -7.85 -4.64 -9.20
C ASN A 486 -7.33 -3.34 -9.83
N THR A 487 -6.31 -2.70 -9.23
CA THR A 487 -5.70 -1.45 -9.65
C THR A 487 -4.60 -1.67 -10.71
N ILE A 488 -3.95 -2.83 -10.71
CA ILE A 488 -2.86 -3.16 -11.65
C ILE A 488 -3.24 -4.25 -12.65
N LYS A 489 -2.76 -4.12 -13.88
CA LYS A 489 -2.92 -5.10 -14.96
C LYS A 489 -1.56 -5.63 -15.40
N PHE A 490 -1.45 -6.94 -15.39
CA PHE A 490 -0.29 -7.66 -15.89
C PHE A 490 -0.50 -8.04 -17.36
N ASN A 491 0.44 -7.65 -18.22
CA ASN A 491 0.53 -8.08 -19.61
C ASN A 491 1.94 -8.63 -19.83
N GLY A 492 2.08 -9.96 -19.92
CA GLY A 492 3.39 -10.61 -19.81
C GLY A 492 3.59 -11.07 -18.37
N ILE A 493 4.56 -10.47 -17.66
CA ILE A 493 4.90 -10.88 -16.29
C ILE A 493 3.72 -10.65 -15.34
N LYS A 494 3.21 -11.73 -14.76
CA LYS A 494 2.17 -11.73 -13.72
C LYS A 494 2.83 -11.69 -12.34
N LEU A 495 2.44 -10.73 -11.50
CA LEU A 495 2.85 -10.77 -10.09
C LEU A 495 1.78 -11.51 -9.28
N LYS A 496 2.15 -12.66 -8.71
CA LYS A 496 1.25 -13.48 -7.89
C LYS A 496 1.36 -13.06 -6.43
N LEU A 497 0.21 -12.92 -5.80
CA LEU A 497 0.12 -12.92 -4.34
C LEU A 497 0.31 -14.35 -3.83
N PRO A 498 0.91 -14.55 -2.64
CA PRO A 498 0.98 -15.84 -1.98
C PRO A 498 -0.36 -16.59 -2.01
N ASP A 499 -0.36 -17.90 -2.34
CA ASP A 499 -1.58 -18.72 -2.46
C ASP A 499 -2.51 -18.63 -1.23
N ILE A 500 -1.96 -18.41 -0.04
CA ILE A 500 -2.71 -18.25 1.21
C ILE A 500 -3.69 -17.05 1.19
N LEU A 501 -3.43 -16.05 0.35
CA LEU A 501 -4.30 -14.88 0.15
C LEU A 501 -5.47 -15.15 -0.80
N LEU A 502 -5.34 -16.13 -1.70
CA LEU A 502 -6.28 -16.27 -2.81
C LEU A 502 -7.51 -17.11 -2.48
N ASN A 503 -7.59 -17.74 -1.30
CA ASN A 503 -8.73 -18.57 -0.85
C ASN A 503 -9.23 -19.56 -1.92
N LYS A 504 -8.37 -19.96 -2.87
CA LYS A 504 -8.69 -20.98 -3.87
C LYS A 504 -8.25 -22.32 -3.31
N LYS A 505 -9.20 -23.03 -2.72
CA LYS A 505 -9.14 -24.50 -2.64
C LYS A 505 -9.77 -25.09 -3.89
#